data_AF-A0A3N7I5K0-F1
#
_entry.id   AF-A0A3N7I5K0-F1
#
_cell.length_a   1.000
_cell.length_b   1.000
_cell.length_c   1.000
_cell.angle_alpha   90.00
_cell.angle_beta   90.00
_cell.angle_gamma   90.00
#
_symmetry.space_group_name_H-M   'P 1'
#
loop_
_entity.id
_entity.type
_entity.pdbx_description
1 polymer ?
#
loop_
_entity_poly.entity_id
_entity_poly.type
_entity_poly.pdbx_seq_one_letter_code
_entity_poly.pdbx_strand_id
1 'polypeptide(L)'
;MMKVIKIPYNVYSNKRNDQANGDYINYLEMDGCIVVPTFGFKEDEEVVEQFESIFSGKKIVTLDSNDIANEGGVLNCITWNIKAN
;
A
#
# COMPACT_ATOMS: atom_id res chain seq x y z
N MET A 1 22.41 6.01 -10.75
CA MET A 1 21.19 6.45 -11.46
C MET A 1 20.00 5.84 -10.73
N MET A 2 18.99 6.64 -10.34
CA MET A 2 17.83 6.15 -9.59
C MET A 2 16.93 5.30 -10.50
N LYS A 3 16.49 4.12 -10.05
CA LYS A 3 15.55 3.27 -10.76
C LYS A 3 14.13 3.71 -10.39
N VAL A 4 13.31 4.05 -11.39
CA VAL A 4 11.89 4.34 -11.20
C VAL A 4 11.08 3.07 -11.44
N ILE A 5 10.17 2.76 -10.52
CA ILE A 5 9.24 1.64 -10.63
C ILE A 5 7.83 2.22 -10.55
N LYS A 6 6.96 1.84 -11.49
CA LYS A 6 5.56 2.25 -11.48
C LYS A 6 4.76 1.22 -10.69
N ILE A 7 4.03 1.68 -9.69
CA ILE A 7 3.06 0.87 -8.96
C ILE A 7 1.67 1.13 -9.58
N PRO A 8 0.81 0.12 -9.72
CA PRO A 8 -0.60 0.32 -10.06
C PRO A 8 -1.24 1.43 -9.21
N TYR A 9 -2.11 2.21 -9.83
CA TYR A 9 -2.80 3.33 -9.20
C TYR A 9 -4.20 3.44 -9.80
N ASN A 10 -5.23 3.28 -8.98
CA ASN A 10 -6.62 3.22 -9.44
C ASN A 10 -7.59 3.92 -8.47
N VAL A 11 -7.54 5.26 -8.44
CA VAL A 11 -8.45 6.08 -7.61
C VAL A 11 -9.69 6.56 -8.37
N TYR A 12 -9.82 6.23 -9.65
CA TYR A 12 -10.72 6.92 -10.58
C TYR A 12 -12.21 6.63 -10.33
N SER A 13 -12.52 5.58 -9.57
CA SER A 13 -13.87 5.21 -9.16
C SER A 13 -14.26 5.77 -7.79
N ASN A 14 -13.36 6.47 -7.10
CA ASN A 14 -13.61 7.05 -5.79
C ASN A 14 -14.73 8.10 -5.87
N LYS A 15 -15.60 8.11 -4.86
CA LYS A 15 -16.78 8.99 -4.80
C LYS A 15 -16.45 10.40 -4.35
N ARG A 16 -15.32 10.58 -3.68
CA ARG A 16 -14.86 11.86 -3.14
C ARG A 16 -13.39 12.07 -3.48
N ASN A 17 -13.00 13.34 -3.61
CA ASN A 17 -11.62 13.72 -3.92
C ASN A 17 -10.63 13.40 -2.80
N ASP A 18 -11.12 13.21 -1.59
CA ASP A 18 -10.31 12.85 -0.43
C ASP A 18 -10.13 11.34 -0.26
N GLN A 19 -10.89 10.49 -0.96
CA GLN A 19 -10.76 9.04 -0.87
C GLN A 19 -9.46 8.51 -1.49
N ALA A 20 -8.88 7.50 -0.85
CA ALA A 20 -7.55 6.97 -1.16
C ALA A 20 -7.56 5.50 -1.64
N ASN A 21 -8.71 4.91 -1.96
CA ASN A 21 -8.76 3.53 -2.47
C ASN A 21 -7.97 3.43 -3.78
N GLY A 22 -7.15 2.39 -3.92
CA GLY A 22 -6.25 2.20 -5.07
C GLY A 22 -4.93 2.98 -4.98
N ASP A 23 -4.64 3.67 -3.88
CA ASP A 23 -3.34 4.33 -3.63
C ASP A 23 -2.34 3.39 -2.91
N TYR A 24 -1.86 2.38 -3.64
CA TYR A 24 -1.02 1.31 -3.09
C TYR A 24 0.36 1.75 -2.58
N ILE A 25 0.85 2.94 -2.97
CA ILE A 25 2.13 3.47 -2.47
C ILE A 25 2.05 3.80 -0.98
N ASN A 26 0.85 3.90 -0.41
CA ASN A 26 0.58 4.23 0.97
C ASN A 26 0.62 2.98 1.89
N TYR A 27 1.61 2.10 1.64
CA TYR A 27 1.89 0.87 2.38
C TYR A 27 2.62 1.15 3.69
N LEU A 28 2.55 0.22 4.64
CA LEU A 28 3.35 0.26 5.86
C LEU A 28 4.58 -0.63 5.72
N GLU A 29 5.77 -0.06 5.89
CA GLU A 29 7.02 -0.80 6.00
C GLU A 29 7.40 -0.98 7.47
N MET A 30 7.61 -2.23 7.89
CA MET A 30 8.12 -2.62 9.21
C MET A 30 9.44 -3.41 9.05
N ASP A 31 10.07 -3.73 10.17
CA ASP A 31 11.22 -4.63 10.15
C ASP A 31 10.80 -6.02 9.65
N GLY A 32 11.47 -6.49 8.60
CA GLY A 32 11.19 -7.78 7.95
C GLY A 32 9.81 -7.92 7.27
N CYS A 33 8.96 -6.89 7.23
CA CYS A 33 7.59 -7.00 6.72
C CYS A 33 7.14 -5.74 5.96
N ILE A 34 6.37 -5.93 4.88
CA ILE A 34 5.59 -4.86 4.23
C ILE A 34 4.11 -5.22 4.35
N VAL A 35 3.30 -4.29 4.87
CA VAL A 35 1.84 -4.41 4.86
C VAL A 35 1.30 -3.60 3.70
N VAL A 36 0.76 -4.28 2.70
CA VAL A 36 0.20 -3.73 1.48
C VAL A 36 -1.30 -3.52 1.67
N PRO A 37 -1.85 -2.32 1.41
CA PRO A 37 -3.29 -2.13 1.46
C PRO A 37 -3.95 -2.82 0.26
N THR A 38 -5.08 -3.46 0.49
CA THR A 38 -5.91 -4.07 -0.56
C THR A 38 -7.31 -3.48 -0.54
N PHE A 39 -7.96 -3.45 -1.70
CA PHE A 39 -9.23 -2.75 -1.88
C PHE A 39 -10.34 -3.63 -2.52
N GLY A 40 -10.04 -4.90 -2.82
CA GLY A 40 -10.92 -5.77 -3.61
C GLY A 40 -10.85 -5.47 -5.12
N PHE A 41 -9.75 -4.85 -5.56
CA PHE A 41 -9.52 -4.50 -6.95
C PHE A 41 -8.71 -5.61 -7.63
N LYS A 42 -8.85 -5.74 -8.96
CA LYS A 42 -8.06 -6.71 -9.74
C LYS A 42 -6.56 -6.43 -9.65
N GLU A 43 -6.18 -5.17 -9.41
CA GLU A 43 -4.80 -4.74 -9.25
C GLU A 43 -4.17 -5.21 -7.92
N ASP A 44 -4.95 -5.65 -6.93
CA ASP A 44 -4.42 -6.08 -5.63
C ASP A 44 -3.37 -7.23 -5.80
N GLU A 45 -3.66 -8.21 -6.67
CA GLU A 45 -2.76 -9.33 -6.95
C GLU A 45 -1.47 -8.86 -7.64
N GLU A 46 -1.59 -8.01 -8.68
CA GLU A 46 -0.45 -7.45 -9.41
C GLU A 46 0.48 -6.65 -8.48
N VAL A 47 -0.10 -5.85 -7.57
CA VAL A 47 0.67 -5.06 -6.60
C VAL A 47 1.42 -5.98 -5.64
N VAL A 48 0.78 -7.04 -5.13
CA VAL A 48 1.44 -8.00 -4.21
C VAL A 48 2.63 -8.67 -4.89
N GLU A 49 2.45 -9.22 -6.09
CA GLU A 49 3.54 -9.84 -6.85
C GLU A 49 4.69 -8.86 -7.12
N GLN A 50 4.35 -7.61 -7.46
CA GLN A 50 5.35 -6.57 -7.68
C GLN A 50 6.11 -6.24 -6.38
N PHE A 51 5.42 -6.15 -5.24
CA PHE A 51 6.02 -5.86 -3.95
C PHE A 51 6.90 -7.00 -3.44
N GLU A 52 6.52 -8.26 -3.66
CA GLU A 52 7.38 -9.42 -3.39
C GLU A 52 8.69 -9.36 -4.17
N SER A 53 8.65 -8.89 -5.42
CA SER A 53 9.85 -8.70 -6.24
C SER A 53 10.71 -7.52 -5.79
N ILE A 54 10.08 -6.39 -5.43
CA ILE A 54 10.78 -5.16 -5.01
C ILE A 54 11.46 -5.36 -3.65
N PHE A 55 10.75 -5.93 -2.69
CA PHE A 55 11.19 -6.08 -1.30
C PHE A 55 11.66 -7.50 -1.02
N SER A 56 12.52 -8.03 -1.91
CA SER A 56 13.08 -9.38 -1.77
C SER A 56 13.72 -9.56 -0.40
N GLY A 57 13.21 -10.50 0.39
CA GLY A 57 13.66 -10.76 1.76
C GLY A 57 12.76 -10.20 2.87
N LYS A 58 11.72 -9.43 2.54
CA LYS A 58 10.64 -9.05 3.47
C LYS A 58 9.41 -9.92 3.24
N LYS A 59 8.69 -10.21 4.32
CA LYS A 59 7.36 -10.82 4.23
C LYS A 59 6.37 -9.78 3.69
N ILE A 60 5.60 -10.13 2.67
CA ILE A 60 4.46 -9.33 2.23
C ILE A 60 3.21 -9.82 2.94
N VAL A 61 2.45 -8.88 3.51
CA VAL A 61 1.15 -9.12 4.16
C VAL A 61 0.15 -8.14 3.57
N THR A 62 -1.06 -8.57 3.29
CA THR A 62 -2.13 -7.70 2.83
C THR A 62 -3.08 -7.32 3.96
N LEU A 63 -3.68 -6.14 3.87
CA LEU A 63 -4.70 -5.68 4.79
C LEU A 63 -5.79 -4.92 4.03
N ASP A 64 -7.05 -5.37 4.16
CA ASP A 64 -8.20 -4.62 3.69
C ASP A 64 -8.20 -3.24 4.34
N SER A 65 -8.07 -2.22 3.49
CA SER A 65 -7.90 -0.83 3.91
C SER A 65 -9.05 0.05 3.42
N ASN A 66 -10.17 -0.53 2.97
CA ASN A 66 -11.28 0.23 2.40
C ASN A 66 -11.86 1.26 3.38
N ASP A 67 -12.04 0.90 4.65
CA ASP A 67 -12.66 1.80 5.64
C ASP A 67 -11.82 3.05 5.90
N ILE A 68 -10.50 2.88 6.09
CA ILE A 68 -9.59 4.02 6.29
C ILE A 68 -9.40 4.83 5.00
N ALA A 69 -9.33 4.15 3.86
CA ALA A 69 -9.15 4.79 2.55
C ALA A 69 -10.37 5.62 2.16
N ASN A 70 -11.57 5.18 2.56
CA ASN A 70 -12.78 5.96 2.42
C ASN A 70 -12.66 7.30 3.17
N GLU A 71 -12.00 7.34 4.33
CA GLU A 71 -11.79 8.56 5.13
C GLU A 71 -10.49 9.32 4.76
N GLY A 72 -9.86 8.94 3.65
CA GLY A 72 -8.79 9.67 2.99
C GLY A 72 -7.37 9.43 3.47
N GLY A 73 -7.16 8.35 4.21
CA GLY A 73 -5.83 7.87 4.57
C GLY A 73 -5.69 6.36 4.37
N VAL A 74 -4.46 5.87 4.25
CA VAL A 74 -4.19 4.43 4.21
C VAL A 74 -3.17 4.10 5.30
N LEU A 75 -2.33 3.08 5.14
CA LEU A 75 -1.51 2.54 6.22
C LEU A 75 -0.38 3.48 6.61
N ASN A 76 0.34 4.05 5.64
CA ASN A 76 1.43 4.98 5.93
C ASN A 76 0.93 6.28 6.59
N CYS A 77 -0.29 6.71 6.28
CA CYS A 77 -0.90 7.91 6.87
C CYS A 77 -1.22 7.79 8.37
N ILE A 78 -1.49 6.57 8.86
CA ILE A 78 -1.98 6.33 10.24
C ILE A 78 -0.96 5.65 11.14
N THR A 79 0.28 5.49 10.66
CA THR A 79 1.33 4.77 11.39
C THR A 79 2.60 5.61 11.49
N TRP A 80 3.43 5.27 12.47
CA TRP A 80 4.74 5.88 12.63
C TRP A 80 5.74 4.84 13.15
N ASN A 81 6.84 4.66 12.42
CA ASN A 81 7.90 3.78 12.87
C ASN A 81 8.68 4.41 14.02
N ILE A 82 8.91 3.63 15.07
CA ILE A 82 9.79 4.00 16.19
C ILE A 82 11.03 3.10 16.15
N LYS A 83 12.18 3.67 16.52
CA LYS A 83 13.40 2.88 16.66
C LYS A 83 13.33 2.11 17.99
N ALA A 84 13.39 0.78 17.92
CA ALA A 84 13.65 -0.03 19.10
C ALA A 84 15.15 0.07 19.47
N ASN A 85 15.43 0.18 20.77
CA ASN A 85 16.79 0.24 21.32
C ASN A 85 17.37 -1.15 21.52
#